data_AF-A0A9X0U366-F1
#
_entry.id   AF-A0A9X0U366-F1
#
_cell.length_a   1.000
_cell.length_b   1.000
_cell.length_c   1.000
_cell.angle_alpha   90.00
_cell.angle_beta   90.00
_cell.angle_gamma   90.00
#
_symmetry.space_group_name_H-M   'P 1'
#
loop_
_entity.id
_entity.type
_entity.pdbx_description
1 polymer ?
#
loop_
_entity_poly.entity_id
_entity_poly.type
_entity_poly.pdbx_seq_one_letter_code
_entity_poly.pdbx_strand_id
1 'polypeptide(L)'
;MKKPIKVALFATGLVVLLIVLIPQLYVSYEDYSIRHQGEALAKKIEIFERREGHVPTTLQEIGEKDPHHAGPLSYYAIDADHYSISYMDWASATYVFNSSSHKWEFRRS
;
A
#
# COMPACT_ATOMS: atom_id res chain seq x y z
N MET A 1 -30.14 13.34 -42.44
CA MET A 1 -29.97 12.88 -41.04
C MET A 1 -28.74 11.99 -40.92
N LYS A 2 -27.60 12.48 -40.39
CA LYS A 2 -26.38 11.67 -40.12
C LYS A 2 -25.87 11.77 -38.67
N LYS A 3 -26.61 12.48 -37.81
CA LYS A 3 -26.24 12.77 -36.42
C LYS A 3 -26.28 11.56 -35.46
N PRO A 4 -27.19 10.56 -35.57
CA PRO A 4 -27.29 9.53 -34.54
C PRO A 4 -26.09 8.57 -34.53
N ILE A 5 -25.49 8.28 -35.70
CA ILE A 5 -24.32 7.39 -35.81
C ILE A 5 -23.08 7.99 -35.14
N LYS A 6 -22.86 9.31 -35.27
CA LYS A 6 -21.73 10.00 -34.61
C LYS A 6 -21.88 10.02 -33.08
N VAL A 7 -23.11 10.19 -32.59
CA VAL A 7 -23.41 10.16 -31.15
C VAL A 7 -23.24 8.75 -30.60
N ALA A 8 -23.69 7.72 -31.32
CA ALA A 8 -23.50 6.32 -30.94
C ALA A 8 -22.01 5.94 -30.89
N LEU A 9 -21.21 6.30 -31.90
CA LEU A 9 -19.77 6.03 -31.91
C LEU A 9 -19.03 6.74 -30.77
N PHE A 10 -19.40 7.98 -30.45
CA PHE A 10 -18.84 8.70 -29.32
C PHE A 10 -19.19 8.04 -27.98
N ALA A 11 -20.45 7.63 -27.81
CA ALA A 11 -20.90 6.93 -26.61
C ALA A 11 -20.19 5.58 -26.43
N THR A 12 -20.03 4.80 -27.51
CA THR A 12 -19.26 3.54 -27.47
C THR A 12 -17.80 3.79 -27.12
N GLY A 13 -17.17 4.81 -27.71
CA GLY A 13 -15.80 5.20 -27.37
C GLY A 13 -15.64 5.60 -25.91
N LEU A 14 -16.61 6.33 -25.35
CA LEU A 14 -16.63 6.72 -23.94
C LEU A 14 -16.77 5.50 -23.02
N VAL A 15 -17.63 4.54 -23.36
CA VAL A 15 -17.81 3.30 -22.59
C VAL A 15 -16.52 2.48 -22.58
N VAL A 16 -15.87 2.31 -23.73
CA VAL A 16 -14.58 1.60 -23.81
C VAL A 16 -13.50 2.32 -22.98
N LEU A 17 -13.45 3.66 -23.04
CA LEU A 17 -12.53 4.45 -22.24
C LEU A 17 -12.75 4.25 -20.73
N LEU A 18 -14.01 4.26 -20.28
CA LEU A 18 -14.35 4.05 -18.87
C LEU A 18 -14.03 2.62 -18.40
N ILE A 19 -14.25 1.60 -19.24
CA ILE A 19 -13.90 0.20 -18.94
C ILE A 19 -12.39 0.05 -18.70
N VAL A 20 -11.55 0.82 -19.40
CA VAL A 20 -10.09 0.78 -19.20
C VAL A 20 -9.64 1.61 -18.00
N LEU A 21 -10.20 2.81 -17.82
CA LEU A 21 -9.75 3.74 -16.77
C LEU A 21 -10.19 3.35 -15.35
N ILE A 22 -11.42 2.85 -15.18
CA ILE A 22 -11.96 2.58 -13.83
C ILE A 22 -11.13 1.53 -13.08
N PRO A 23 -10.75 0.38 -13.68
CA PRO A 23 -9.89 -0.59 -13.01
C PRO A 23 -8.51 -0.03 -12.64
N GLN A 24 -7.90 0.78 -13.52
CA GLN A 24 -6.60 1.40 -13.25
C GLN A 24 -6.67 2.39 -12.09
N LEU A 25 -7.76 3.17 -11.99
CA LEU A 25 -7.99 4.08 -10.87
C LEU A 25 -8.21 3.34 -9.56
N TYR A 26 -8.96 2.23 -9.59
CA TYR A 26 -9.20 1.41 -8.41
C TYR A 26 -7.90 0.83 -7.85
N VAL A 27 -7.09 0.22 -8.73
CA VAL A 27 -5.76 -0.29 -8.41
C VAL A 27 -4.88 0.79 -7.78
N SER A 28 -4.78 1.96 -8.43
CA SER A 28 -3.93 3.04 -7.94
C SER A 28 -4.38 3.58 -6.58
N TYR A 29 -5.68 3.51 -6.28
CA TYR A 29 -6.23 3.94 -5.00
C TYR A 29 -5.93 2.94 -3.89
N GLU A 30 -6.06 1.63 -4.15
CA GLU A 30 -5.69 0.60 -3.17
C GLU A 30 -4.20 0.67 -2.81
N ASP A 31 -3.33 0.76 -3.82
CA ASP A 31 -1.88 0.87 -3.58
C ASP A 31 -1.53 2.12 -2.77
N TYR A 32 -2.17 3.26 -3.08
CA TYR A 32 -1.99 4.50 -2.32
C TYR A 32 -2.46 4.35 -0.87
N SER A 33 -3.64 3.75 -0.66
CA SER A 33 -4.21 3.54 0.66
C SER A 33 -3.34 2.63 1.53
N ILE A 34 -2.87 1.50 0.99
CA ILE A 34 -2.04 0.55 1.73
C ILE A 34 -0.69 1.17 2.08
N ARG A 35 -0.06 1.88 1.14
CA ARG A 35 1.19 2.61 1.42
C ARG A 35 1.00 3.65 2.51
N HIS A 36 -0.08 4.42 2.47
CA HIS A 36 -0.37 5.42 3.51
C HIS A 36 -0.62 4.77 4.88
N GLN A 37 -1.23 3.59 4.93
CA GLN A 37 -1.35 2.81 6.17
C GLN A 37 0.03 2.37 6.67
N GLY A 38 0.91 1.91 5.78
CA GLY A 38 2.29 1.56 6.10
C GLY A 38 3.10 2.75 6.64
N GLU A 39 2.96 3.94 6.03
CA GLU A 39 3.61 5.17 6.51
C GLU A 39 3.09 5.60 7.89
N ALA A 40 1.78 5.45 8.13
CA ALA A 40 1.19 5.71 9.44
C ALA A 40 1.71 4.72 10.51
N LEU A 41 1.88 3.46 10.15
CA LEU A 41 2.45 2.43 11.02
C LEU A 41 3.92 2.71 11.34
N ALA A 42 4.74 3.04 10.34
CA ALA A 42 6.14 3.44 10.52
C ALA A 42 6.26 4.58 11.54
N LYS A 43 5.42 5.61 11.42
CA LYS A 43 5.40 6.73 12.36
C LYS A 43 5.08 6.29 13.81
N LYS A 44 4.18 5.33 14.01
CA LYS A 44 3.86 4.79 15.35
C LYS A 44 5.05 4.03 15.93
N ILE A 45 5.72 3.23 15.11
CA ILE A 45 6.94 2.50 15.47
C ILE A 45 8.04 3.48 15.89
N GLU A 46 8.31 4.51 15.10
CA GLU A 46 9.33 5.53 15.42
C GLU A 46 9.01 6.33 16.70
N ILE A 47 7.72 6.56 16.99
CA ILE A 47 7.32 7.19 18.26
C ILE A 47 7.61 6.26 19.44
N PHE A 48 7.31 4.97 19.29
CA PHE A 48 7.61 3.97 20.32
C PHE A 48 9.12 3.84 20.54
N GLU A 49 9.89 3.72 19.46
CA GLU A 49 11.36 3.61 19.50
C GLU A 49 11.99 4.80 20.23
N ARG A 50 11.56 6.03 19.93
CA ARG A 50 12.03 7.22 20.66
C ARG A 50 11.70 7.21 22.15
N ARG A 51 10.65 6.51 22.56
CA ARG A 51 10.19 6.45 23.95
C ARG A 51 10.87 5.32 24.74
N GLU A 52 10.99 4.14 24.14
CA GLU A 52 11.46 2.93 24.81
C GLU A 52 12.93 2.60 24.48
N GLY A 53 13.52 3.23 23.46
CA GLY A 53 14.90 3.02 23.03
C GLY A 53 15.12 1.77 22.17
N HIS A 54 14.04 1.11 21.73
CA HIS A 54 14.07 -0.02 20.81
C HIS A 54 12.81 -0.07 19.95
N VAL A 55 12.88 -0.69 18.77
CA VAL A 55 11.71 -0.97 17.94
C VAL A 55 10.81 -2.01 18.63
N PRO A 56 9.48 -1.96 18.44
CA PRO A 56 8.58 -2.92 19.06
C PRO A 56 8.85 -4.32 18.50
N THR A 57 8.93 -5.33 19.35
CA THR A 57 9.13 -6.71 18.86
C THR A 57 7.86 -7.21 18.17
N THR A 58 6.71 -6.76 18.66
CA THR A 58 5.38 -7.05 18.12
C THR A 58 4.56 -5.78 17.97
N LEU A 59 3.65 -5.73 16.99
CA LEU A 59 2.74 -4.58 16.86
C LEU A 59 1.81 -4.38 18.06
N GLN A 60 1.62 -5.40 18.88
CA GLN A 60 0.81 -5.34 20.09
C GLN A 60 1.39 -4.38 21.14
N GLU A 61 2.71 -4.19 21.16
CA GLU A 61 3.40 -3.24 22.05
C GLU A 61 3.02 -1.78 21.76
N ILE A 62 2.61 -1.48 20.53
CA ILE A 62 2.11 -0.16 20.11
C ILE A 62 0.58 -0.11 20.03
N GLY A 63 -0.11 -1.12 20.57
CA GLY A 63 -1.57 -1.21 20.55
C GLY A 63 -2.16 -1.49 19.16
N GLU A 64 -1.32 -1.93 18.22
CA GLU A 64 -1.75 -2.34 16.88
C GLU A 64 -2.01 -3.85 16.86
N LYS A 65 -2.96 -4.25 15.99
CA LYS A 65 -3.18 -5.67 15.74
C LYS A 65 -2.05 -6.19 14.87
N ASP A 66 -1.54 -7.37 15.21
CA ASP A 66 -0.54 -8.03 14.40
C ASP A 66 -1.14 -8.36 13.01
N PRO A 67 -0.60 -7.80 11.91
CA PRO A 67 -1.24 -7.88 10.62
C PRO A 67 -1.02 -9.27 9.99
N HIS A 68 -0.13 -10.10 10.56
CA HIS A 68 0.07 -11.51 10.22
C HIS A 68 -1.21 -12.35 10.28
N HIS A 69 -2.31 -11.85 10.84
CA HIS A 69 -3.55 -12.60 10.97
C HIS A 69 -4.71 -12.14 10.07
N ALA A 70 -4.62 -11.00 9.37
CA ALA A 70 -5.71 -10.58 8.45
C ALA A 70 -5.42 -9.38 7.51
N GLY A 71 -4.23 -8.76 7.57
CA GLY A 71 -3.99 -7.46 6.93
C GLY A 71 -3.18 -7.53 5.63
N PRO A 72 -3.27 -6.53 4.74
CA PRO A 72 -2.41 -6.42 3.55
C PRO A 72 -0.97 -6.02 3.91
N LEU A 73 -0.73 -5.54 5.13
CA LEU A 73 0.58 -5.17 5.63
C LEU A 73 1.22 -6.33 6.42
N SER A 74 2.53 -6.36 6.49
CA SER A 74 3.28 -7.28 7.36
C SER A 74 4.40 -6.48 8.02
N TYR A 75 4.63 -6.74 9.30
CA TYR A 75 5.68 -6.10 10.08
C TYR A 75 6.74 -7.12 10.47
N TYR A 76 8.01 -6.74 10.36
CA TYR A 76 9.14 -7.55 10.79
C TYR A 76 10.16 -6.68 11.52
N ALA A 77 10.36 -6.93 12.82
CA ALA A 77 11.50 -6.44 13.57
C ALA A 77 12.75 -7.22 13.12
N ILE A 78 13.79 -6.51 12.70
CA ILE A 78 15.05 -7.11 12.20
C ILE A 78 16.06 -7.17 13.35
N ASP A 79 16.22 -6.06 14.07
CA ASP A 79 17.04 -5.93 15.27
C ASP A 79 16.41 -4.87 16.22
N ALA A 80 17.19 -4.32 17.16
CA ALA A 80 16.67 -3.38 18.15
C ALA A 80 16.37 -1.97 17.58
N ASP A 81 16.95 -1.61 16.44
CA ASP A 81 16.89 -0.28 15.81
C ASP A 81 16.38 -0.34 14.35
N HIS A 82 16.12 -1.55 13.84
CA HIS A 82 15.73 -1.78 12.46
C HIS A 82 14.48 -2.63 12.37
N TYR A 83 13.55 -2.18 11.53
CA TYR A 83 12.36 -2.91 11.15
C TYR A 83 12.05 -2.76 9.66
N SER A 84 11.17 -3.62 9.17
CA SER A 84 10.58 -3.49 7.85
C SER A 84 9.06 -3.64 7.89
N ILE A 85 8.40 -2.94 6.97
CA ILE A 85 6.97 -3.09 6.70
C ILE A 85 6.83 -3.52 5.26
N SER A 86 6.09 -4.58 4.97
CA SER A 86 5.83 -5.00 3.60
C SER A 86 4.35 -5.07 3.30
N TYR A 87 3.99 -4.90 2.04
CA TYR A 87 2.68 -5.31 1.53
C TYR A 87 2.83 -5.93 0.15
N MET A 88 1.85 -6.73 -0.24
CA MET A 88 1.72 -7.25 -1.59
C MET A 88 0.56 -6.53 -2.27
N ASP A 89 0.79 -6.01 -3.47
CA ASP A 89 -0.28 -5.43 -4.28
C ASP A 89 -1.12 -6.52 -4.96
N TRP A 90 -2.19 -6.10 -5.64
CA TRP A 90 -3.08 -6.96 -6.41
C TRP A 90 -2.38 -7.68 -7.58
N ALA A 91 -1.24 -7.18 -8.05
CA ALA A 91 -0.43 -7.75 -9.11
C ALA A 91 0.68 -8.69 -8.58
N SER A 92 0.61 -9.09 -7.30
CA SER A 92 1.61 -9.91 -6.61
C SER A 92 2.99 -9.27 -6.52
N ALA A 93 3.07 -7.95 -6.69
CA ALA A 93 4.28 -7.19 -6.50
C ALA A 93 4.45 -6.85 -5.01
N THR A 94 5.67 -7.06 -4.49
CA THR A 94 5.97 -6.84 -3.08
C THR A 94 6.65 -5.49 -2.90
N TYR A 95 6.12 -4.69 -2.00
CA TYR A 95 6.72 -3.43 -1.58
C TYR A 95 7.21 -3.56 -0.15
N VAL A 96 8.44 -3.10 0.11
CA VAL A 96 9.07 -3.19 1.42
C VAL A 96 9.60 -1.82 1.83
N PHE A 97 9.12 -1.30 2.95
CA PHE A 97 9.72 -0.19 3.66
C PHE A 97 10.88 -0.69 4.51
N ASN A 98 12.03 -0.03 4.39
CA ASN A 98 13.22 -0.31 5.20
C ASN A 98 13.49 0.89 6.13
N SER A 99 13.53 0.66 7.45
CA SER A 99 13.72 1.75 8.41
C SER A 99 15.12 2.34 8.39
N SER A 100 16.15 1.61 7.96
CA SER A 100 17.50 2.18 7.79
C SER A 100 17.53 3.23 6.67
N SER A 101 16.88 2.94 5.54
CA SER A 101 16.88 3.85 4.37
C SER A 101 15.72 4.84 4.35
N HIS A 102 14.69 4.63 5.19
CA HIS A 102 13.42 5.37 5.19
C HIS A 102 12.75 5.43 3.81
N LYS A 103 12.87 4.35 3.03
CA LYS A 103 12.35 4.28 1.66
C LYS A 103 11.54 3.01 1.44
N TRP A 104 10.52 3.16 0.61
CA TRP A 104 9.80 2.05 0.01
C TRP A 104 10.56 1.54 -1.20
N GLU A 105 10.86 0.25 -1.19
CA GLU A 105 11.53 -0.46 -2.26
C GLU A 105 10.60 -1.50 -2.87
N PHE A 106 10.60 -1.55 -4.20
CA PHE A 106 9.93 -2.60 -4.94
C PHE A 106 10.82 -3.85 -4.95
N ARG A 107 10.29 -4.98 -4.47
CA ARG A 107 10.91 -6.30 -4.60
C ARG A 107 10.08 -7.15 -5.57
N ARG A 108 10.74 -7.53 -6.67
CA ARG A 108 10.28 -8.63 -7.51
C ARG A 108 10.67 -9.95 -6.85
N SER A 109 9.71 -10.83 -6.63
CA SER A 109 9.96 -12.23 -6.31
C SER A 109 10.50 -13.00 -7.52
#